data_AF-A0A0P0W7P5-F1
#
_entry.id   AF-A0A0P0W7P5-F1
#
_cell.length_a   1.000
_cell.length_b   1.000
_cell.length_c   1.000
_cell.angle_alpha   90.00
_cell.angle_beta   90.00
_cell.angle_gamma   90.00
#
_symmetry.space_group_name_H-M   'P 1'
#
loop_
_entity.id
_entity.type
_entity.pdbx_description
1 polymer ?
#
loop_
_entity_poly.entity_id
_entity_poly.type
_entity_poly.pdbx_seq_one_letter_code
_entity_poly.pdbx_strand_id
1 'polypeptide(L)' 'MRKNPYVVTATPCWSSSGSAVAAAANMAAVTLGTETDGSIICPASWNSVVGIKPTVGLTSRAGVIPITPRQDTVG' A
#
# COMPACT_ATOMS: atom_id res chain seq x y z
N MET A 1 5.62 -12.90 -8.92
CA MET A 1 5.46 -11.43 -8.77
C MET A 1 3.97 -11.10 -8.77
N ARG A 2 3.51 -10.14 -7.94
CA ARG A 2 2.12 -9.66 -7.97
C ARG A 2 1.86 -8.98 -9.32
N LYS A 3 0.67 -9.16 -9.90
CA LYS A 3 0.30 -8.57 -11.19
C LYS A 3 -0.80 -7.54 -10.98
N ASN A 4 -0.78 -6.48 -11.79
CA ASN A 4 -1.87 -5.52 -11.81
C ASN A 4 -3.15 -6.21 -12.34
N PRO A 5 -4.29 -6.07 -11.65
CA PRO A 5 -5.52 -6.78 -11.99
C PRO A 5 -6.18 -6.27 -13.28
N TYR A 6 -5.86 -5.05 -13.72
CA TYR A 6 -6.42 -4.46 -14.94
C TYR A 6 -5.48 -4.59 -16.15
N VAL A 7 -4.16 -4.54 -15.93
CA VAL A 7 -3.15 -4.67 -16.98
C VAL A 7 -2.09 -5.68 -16.55
N VAL A 8 -2.26 -6.95 -16.94
CA VAL A 8 -1.44 -8.09 -16.46
C VAL A 8 0.06 -7.95 -16.75
N THR A 9 0.44 -7.12 -17.73
CA THR A 9 1.83 -6.81 -18.10
C THR A 9 2.42 -5.61 -17.35
N ALA A 10 1.60 -4.82 -16.66
CA ALA A 10 2.03 -3.67 -15.88
C ALA A 10 2.44 -4.08 -14.45
N THR A 11 3.36 -3.32 -13.86
CA THR A 11 3.71 -3.48 -12.44
C THR A 11 2.56 -2.96 -11.55
N PRO A 12 2.24 -3.61 -10.42
CA PRO A 12 1.31 -3.07 -9.43
C PRO A 12 1.96 -2.04 -8.49
N CYS A 13 3.15 -1.53 -8.83
CA CYS A 13 4.06 -0.80 -7.94
C CYS A 13 4.44 -1.59 -6.65
N TRP A 14 5.12 -0.96 -5.69
CA TRP A 14 5.69 -1.57 -4.48
C TRP A 14 5.75 -0.53 -3.35
N SER A 15 5.87 -0.92 -2.07
CA SER A 15 5.94 -2.28 -1.53
C SER A 15 4.57 -2.91 -1.20
N SER A 16 3.53 -2.10 -0.94
CA SER A 16 2.19 -2.56 -0.55
C SER A 16 1.34 -3.08 -1.73
N SER A 17 1.97 -3.65 -2.76
CA SER A 17 1.26 -4.14 -3.96
C SER A 17 0.27 -5.26 -3.68
N GLY A 18 0.52 -6.10 -2.68
CA GLY A 18 -0.40 -7.20 -2.36
C GLY A 18 -1.74 -6.66 -1.89
N SER A 19 -1.68 -5.66 -0.99
CA SER A 19 -2.82 -4.94 -0.46
C SER A 19 -3.59 -4.22 -1.57
N ALA A 20 -2.90 -3.43 -2.40
CA ALA A 20 -3.55 -2.71 -3.49
C ALA A 20 -4.21 -3.65 -4.52
N VAL A 21 -3.54 -4.75 -4.90
CA VAL A 21 -4.10 -5.76 -5.81
C VAL A 21 -5.29 -6.48 -5.17
N ALA A 22 -5.24 -6.78 -3.87
CA ALA A 22 -6.34 -7.45 -3.17
C ALA A 22 -7.59 -6.57 -3.06
N ALA A 23 -7.43 -5.28 -2.79
CA ALA A 23 -8.51 -4.31 -2.82
C ALA A 23 -9.10 -4.18 -4.24
N ALA A 24 -8.25 -3.98 -5.25
CA ALA A 24 -8.68 -3.81 -6.65
C ALA A 24 -9.36 -5.06 -7.24
N ALA A 25 -8.93 -6.26 -6.84
CA ALA A 25 -9.51 -7.54 -7.26
C ALA A 25 -10.74 -7.97 -6.43
N ASN A 26 -11.26 -7.10 -5.55
CA ASN A 26 -12.39 -7.37 -4.66
C ASN A 26 -12.19 -8.58 -3.73
N MET A 27 -10.94 -8.89 -3.36
CA MET A 27 -10.64 -9.96 -2.39
C MET A 27 -10.83 -9.50 -0.94
N ALA A 28 -10.78 -8.19 -0.71
CA ALA A 28 -11.07 -7.57 0.58
C ALA A 28 -11.69 -6.18 0.38
N ALA A 29 -12.60 -5.77 1.27
CA ALA A 29 -13.21 -4.45 1.22
C ALA A 29 -12.21 -3.32 1.56
N VAL A 30 -11.27 -3.60 2.46
CA VAL A 30 -10.19 -2.68 2.90
C VAL A 30 -8.94 -3.51 3.15
N THR A 31 -7.77 -2.92 2.88
CA THR A 31 -6.46 -3.54 3.11
C THR A 31 -5.52 -2.56 3.79
N LEU A 32 -4.57 -3.05 4.58
CA LEU A 32 -3.53 -2.22 5.19
C LEU A 32 -2.24 -2.25 4.36
N GLY A 33 -1.56 -1.12 4.29
CA GLY A 33 -0.22 -0.97 3.76
C GLY A 33 0.68 -0.19 4.72
N THR A 34 1.94 -0.06 4.33
CA THR A 34 2.90 0.80 5.03
C THR A 34 3.59 1.70 4.03
N GLU A 35 3.77 2.96 4.39
CA GLU A 35 4.50 3.91 3.58
C GLU A 35 5.62 4.57 4.36
N THR A 36 6.84 4.39 3.83
CA THR A 36 8.02 5.18 4.15
C THR A 36 8.26 6.23 3.07
N ASP A 37 8.13 5.79 1.81
CA ASP A 37 8.29 6.59 0.60
C ASP A 37 7.39 6.00 -0.50
N GLY A 38 6.21 6.59 -0.71
CA GLY A 38 5.26 6.24 -1.78
C GLY A 38 4.67 4.81 -1.76
N SER A 39 4.95 3.99 -0.76
CA SER A 39 4.61 2.56 -0.75
C SER A 39 3.14 2.22 -0.49
N ILE A 40 2.28 3.19 -0.20
CA ILE A 40 0.80 3.11 -0.24
C ILE A 40 0.31 3.84 -1.49
N ILE A 41 0.75 5.07 -1.72
CA ILE A 41 0.25 5.93 -2.80
C ILE A 41 0.56 5.37 -4.19
N CYS A 42 1.78 4.86 -4.41
CA CYS A 42 2.15 4.32 -5.70
C CYS A 42 1.37 3.04 -6.05
N PRO A 43 1.28 2.01 -5.17
CA PRO A 43 0.38 0.88 -5.44
C PRO A 43 -1.08 1.28 -5.61
N ALA A 44 -1.59 2.23 -4.84
CA ALA A 44 -2.97 2.68 -4.98
C ALA A 44 -3.24 3.29 -6.37
N SER A 45 -2.38 4.22 -6.80
CA SER A 45 -2.47 4.87 -8.10
C SER A 45 -2.41 3.88 -9.27
N TRP A 46 -1.51 2.89 -9.20
CA TRP A 46 -1.31 1.94 -10.29
C TRP A 46 -2.43 0.88 -10.37
N ASN A 47 -3.08 0.55 -9.26
CA ASN A 47 -4.15 -0.46 -9.22
C ASN A 47 -5.55 0.15 -9.11
N SER A 48 -5.72 1.43 -9.46
CA SER A 48 -7.02 2.11 -9.50
C SER A 48 -7.83 2.03 -8.20
N VAL A 49 -7.15 2.13 -7.05
CA VAL A 49 -7.77 2.20 -5.72
C VAL A 49 -7.36 3.47 -4.99
N VAL A 50 -8.14 3.86 -3.96
CA VAL A 50 -7.79 4.98 -3.09
C VAL A 50 -6.75 4.52 -2.08
N GLY A 51 -5.64 5.25 -1.97
CA GLY A 51 -4.62 5.05 -0.95
C GLY A 51 -4.58 6.26 -0.02
N ILE A 52 -4.60 6.00 1.29
CA ILE A 52 -4.51 7.04 2.31
C ILE A 52 -3.18 6.86 3.01
N LYS A 53 -2.33 7.90 2.94
CA LYS A 53 -1.10 7.98 3.73
C LYS A 53 -1.30 8.99 4.85
N PRO A 54 -1.60 8.56 6.09
CA PRO A 54 -1.78 9.45 7.23
C PRO A 54 -0.56 10.35 7.49
N THR A 55 -0.76 11.37 8.32
CA THR A 55 0.35 12.12 8.92
C THR A 55 1.23 11.17 9.73
N VAL A 56 2.55 11.30 9.62
CA VAL A 56 3.49 10.46 10.37
C VAL A 56 3.19 10.57 11.87
N GLY A 57 2.99 9.42 12.52
CA GLY A 57 2.64 9.33 13.94
C GLY A 57 1.13 9.36 14.26
N LEU A 58 0.25 9.57 13.27
CA LEU A 58 -1.20 9.51 13.48
C LEU A 58 -1.70 8.08 13.72
N THR A 59 -1.11 7.10 13.03
CA THR A 59 -1.42 5.68 13.20
C THR A 59 -0.33 4.98 14.01
N SER A 60 -0.75 4.00 14.82
CA SER A 60 0.18 3.19 15.60
C SER A 60 1.09 2.38 14.67
N ARG A 61 2.35 2.21 15.10
CA ARG A 61 3.36 1.38 14.44
C ARG A 61 3.79 0.20 15.30
N ALA A 62 3.07 -0.05 16.39
CA ALA A 62 3.30 -1.21 17.23
C ALA A 62 3.09 -2.50 16.40
N GLY A 63 4.08 -3.40 16.42
CA GLY A 63 4.06 -4.64 15.64
C GLY A 63 4.49 -4.50 14.17
N VAL A 64 4.75 -3.28 13.68
CA VAL A 64 5.31 -3.06 12.34
C VAL A 64 6.82 -3.16 12.40
N ILE A 65 7.43 -3.92 11.48
CA ILE A 65 8.88 -3.96 11.32
C ILE A 65 9.33 -2.60 10.74
N PRO A 66 10.13 -1.81 11.46
CA PRO A 66 10.48 -0.46 11.03
C PRO A 66 11.50 -0.47 9.88
N ILE A 67 11.29 0.40 8.90
CA ILE A 67 12.33 0.89 7.98
C ILE A 67 12.93 2.17 8.58
N THR A 68 12.09 3.16 8.91
CA THR A 68 12.49 4.35 9.64
C THR A 68 11.36 4.91 10.52
N PRO A 69 11.58 5.07 11.83
CA PRO A 69 10.56 5.63 12.73
C PRO A 69 10.23 7.10 12.44
N ARG A 70 10.96 7.76 11.55
CA ARG A 70 10.73 9.16 11.17
C ARG A 70 9.79 9.33 9.98
N GLN A 71 9.54 8.28 9.19
CA GLN A 71 8.73 8.37 7.97
C GLN A 71 7.68 7.26 7.86
N ASP A 72 7.94 6.09 8.44
CA ASP A 72 7.00 4.97 8.37
C ASP A 72 5.63 5.35 8.92
N THR A 73 4.60 5.00 8.17
CA THR A 73 3.19 5.20 8.51
C THR A 73 2.39 3.97 8.07
N VAL A 74 1.48 3.51 8.92
CA VAL A 74 0.48 2.48 8.54
C VAL A 74 -0.75 3.21 8.00
N GLY A 75 -1.30 2.73 6.88
CA GLY A 75 -2.50 3.31 6.28
C GLY A 75 -3.27 2.31 5.45
#